data_AF-A0A953R8N6-F1
#
_entry.id   AF-A0A953R8N6-F1
#
_cell.length_a   1.000
_cell.length_b   1.000
_cell.length_c   1.000
_cell.angle_alpha   90.00
_cell.angle_beta   90.00
_cell.angle_gamma   90.00
#
_symmetry.space_group_name_H-M   'P 1'
#
loop_
_entity.id
_entity.type
_entity.pdbx_description
1 polymer ?
#
loop_
_entity_poly.entity_id
_entity_poly.type
_entity_poly.pdbx_seq_one_letter_code
_entity_poly.pdbx_strand_id
1 'polypeptide(L)'
;MSKAARLLFLFVLAGALEAGVKLPSLISDHMVLQQGVPVRIWGTADPGEAVRVDFQGQTVSTKPAPSGKWTAWLKPLAAAGPLEMTIAGAGSGSIVIKDVLVWPCVMPGPTIRYAI
;
A
#
# COMPACT_ATOMS: atom_id res chain seq x y z
N MET A 1 -18.30 -51.89 2.80
CA MET A 1 -17.41 -50.89 2.18
C MET A 1 -17.98 -49.52 2.48
N SER A 2 -17.36 -48.82 3.43
CA SER A 2 -17.94 -47.75 4.24
C SER A 2 -18.23 -46.48 3.44
N LYS A 3 -19.50 -46.01 3.45
CA LYS A 3 -19.91 -44.69 2.97
C LYS A 3 -19.13 -43.54 3.64
N ALA A 4 -18.55 -43.81 4.82
CA ALA A 4 -17.68 -42.92 5.57
C ALA A 4 -16.44 -42.48 4.78
N ALA A 5 -15.94 -43.29 3.83
CA ALA A 5 -14.77 -42.94 3.04
C ALA A 5 -15.02 -41.84 1.99
N ARG A 6 -16.28 -41.59 1.59
CA ARG A 6 -16.63 -40.53 0.61
C ARG A 6 -16.82 -39.15 1.22
N LEU A 7 -17.13 -39.07 2.51
CA LEU A 7 -17.32 -37.78 3.19
C LEU A 7 -16.00 -37.14 3.62
N LEU A 8 -14.92 -37.92 3.75
CA LEU A 8 -13.61 -37.39 4.13
C LEU A 8 -12.84 -36.71 2.98
N PHE A 9 -13.30 -36.84 1.73
CA PHE A 9 -12.57 -36.33 0.55
C PHE A 9 -12.96 -34.89 0.14
N LEU A 10 -14.00 -34.31 0.76
CA LEU A 10 -14.52 -32.98 0.39
C LEU A 10 -13.94 -31.82 1.23
N PHE A 11 -12.97 -32.08 2.11
CA PHE A 11 -12.42 -31.07 3.02
C PHE A 11 -11.09 -30.44 2.56
N VAL A 12 -10.69 -30.63 1.29
CA VAL A 12 -9.31 -30.35 0.83
C VAL A 12 -9.11 -28.97 0.18
N LEU A 13 -10.10 -28.10 0.03
CA LEU A 13 -9.89 -26.84 -0.72
C LEU A 13 -10.39 -25.57 -0.01
N ALA A 14 -10.12 -25.43 1.29
CA ALA A 14 -10.12 -24.11 1.92
C ALA A 14 -8.82 -23.40 1.53
N GLY A 15 -8.78 -22.84 0.31
CA GLY A 15 -7.66 -22.03 -0.13
C GLY A 15 -7.42 -20.89 0.86
N ALA A 16 -6.18 -20.79 1.35
CA ALA A 16 -5.74 -19.61 2.07
C ALA A 16 -5.87 -18.42 1.11
N LEU A 17 -6.92 -17.61 1.29
CA LEU A 17 -6.95 -16.29 0.70
C LEU A 17 -5.78 -15.54 1.34
N GLU A 18 -4.72 -15.27 0.57
CA GLU A 18 -3.72 -14.27 0.96
C GLU A 18 -4.43 -12.92 1.02
N ALA A 19 -4.98 -12.64 2.20
CA ALA A 19 -5.59 -11.36 2.51
C ALA A 19 -4.45 -10.35 2.68
N GLY A 20 -4.42 -9.35 1.81
CA GLY A 20 -3.18 -8.64 1.50
C GLY A 20 -3.39 -7.23 0.94
N VAL A 21 -2.88 -6.21 1.62
CA VAL A 21 -2.62 -4.89 1.04
C VAL A 21 -1.61 -5.05 -0.10
N LYS A 22 -2.01 -4.68 -1.31
CA LYS A 22 -1.19 -4.68 -2.51
C LYS A 22 -1.05 -3.27 -3.04
N LEU A 23 0.20 -2.88 -3.30
CA LEU A 23 0.55 -1.57 -3.84
C LEU A 23 0.84 -1.68 -5.33
N PRO A 24 0.56 -0.64 -6.13
CA PRO A 24 1.01 -0.57 -7.52
C PRO A 24 2.54 -0.48 -7.56
N SER A 25 3.14 -0.95 -8.66
CA SER A 25 4.61 -0.90 -8.85
C SER A 25 5.21 0.52 -8.85
N LEU A 26 4.37 1.55 -9.00
CA LEU A 26 4.77 2.96 -8.87
C LEU A 26 5.09 3.37 -7.42
N ILE A 27 4.48 2.67 -6.45
CA ILE A 27 4.67 2.90 -5.03
C ILE A 27 5.61 1.81 -4.53
N SER A 28 6.91 2.09 -4.67
CA SER A 28 8.00 1.17 -4.36
C SER A 28 9.17 1.92 -3.76
N ASP A 29 10.21 1.19 -3.35
CA ASP A 29 11.45 1.78 -2.89
C ASP A 29 12.05 2.73 -3.95
N HIS A 30 12.80 3.74 -3.49
CA HIS A 30 13.48 4.74 -4.34
C HIS A 30 12.53 5.65 -5.13
N MET A 31 11.29 5.83 -4.66
CA MET A 31 10.31 6.70 -5.31
C MET A 31 10.49 8.18 -4.94
N VAL A 32 10.02 9.07 -5.81
CA VAL A 32 10.02 10.52 -5.58
C VAL A 32 8.58 11.04 -5.49
N LEU A 33 8.29 11.85 -4.48
CA LEU A 33 7.02 12.53 -4.24
C LEU A 33 7.16 14.03 -4.48
N GLN A 34 6.10 14.64 -5.02
CA GLN A 34 6.11 16.08 -5.24
C GLN A 34 5.89 16.88 -3.95
N GLN A 35 6.77 17.86 -3.71
CA GLN A 35 6.60 18.83 -2.63
C GLN A 35 5.44 19.80 -2.94
N GLY A 36 4.74 20.25 -1.89
CA GLY A 36 3.86 21.41 -1.96
C GLY A 36 2.47 21.13 -2.53
N VAL A 37 2.19 19.90 -2.93
CA VAL A 37 0.86 19.44 -3.37
C VAL A 37 0.39 18.25 -2.52
N PRO A 38 -0.93 18.05 -2.37
CA PRO A 38 -1.45 16.84 -1.76
C PRO A 38 -1.01 15.61 -2.53
N VAL A 39 -0.45 14.62 -1.84
CA VAL A 39 0.06 13.38 -2.45
C VAL A 39 -0.96 12.27 -2.30
N ARG A 40 -1.19 11.55 -3.40
CA ARG A 40 -2.13 10.43 -3.45
C ARG A 40 -1.40 9.09 -3.30
N ILE A 41 -1.64 8.39 -2.20
CA ILE A 41 -1.21 7.01 -2.01
C ILE A 41 -2.42 6.10 -2.23
N TRP A 42 -2.25 5.02 -2.99
CA TRP A 42 -3.36 4.16 -3.38
C TRP A 42 -2.90 2.72 -3.57
N GLY A 43 -3.87 1.81 -3.55
CA GLY A 43 -3.62 0.40 -3.75
C GLY A 43 -4.91 -0.40 -3.72
N THR A 44 -4.77 -1.70 -3.55
CA THR A 44 -5.86 -2.64 -3.31
C THR A 44 -5.66 -3.35 -1.98
N ALA A 45 -6.74 -3.65 -1.27
CA ALA A 45 -6.75 -4.46 -0.06
C ALA A 45 -8.14 -5.09 0.08
N ASP A 46 -8.29 -6.03 1.00
CA ASP A 46 -9.57 -6.73 1.14
C ASP A 46 -10.68 -5.80 1.63
N PRO A 47 -11.92 -5.98 1.12
CA PRO A 47 -13.05 -5.19 1.59
C PRO A 47 -13.22 -5.28 3.11
N GLY A 48 -13.20 -4.13 3.77
CA GLY A 48 -13.32 -4.03 5.24
C GLY A 48 -12.00 -4.00 6.01
N GLU A 49 -10.86 -4.25 5.37
CA GLU A 49 -9.54 -4.14 6.01
C GLU A 49 -9.13 -2.68 6.15
N ALA A 50 -8.88 -2.19 7.36
CA ALA A 50 -8.37 -0.82 7.52
C ALA A 50 -6.92 -0.74 7.03
N VAL A 51 -6.64 0.25 6.18
CA VAL A 51 -5.29 0.59 5.71
C VAL A 51 -4.85 1.88 6.37
N ARG A 52 -3.64 1.88 6.91
CA ARG A 52 -3.01 3.03 7.56
C ARG A 52 -1.72 3.38 6.82
N VAL A 53 -1.57 4.65 6.47
CA VAL A 53 -0.38 5.20 5.82
C VAL A 53 0.26 6.19 6.79
N ASP A 54 1.54 5.98 7.10
CA ASP A 54 2.34 6.83 7.96
C ASP A 54 3.54 7.38 7.16
N PHE A 55 3.62 8.72 7.06
CA PHE A 55 4.69 9.41 6.34
C PHE A 55 4.89 10.86 6.81
N GLN A 56 6.14 11.29 7.04
CA GLN A 56 6.48 12.64 7.55
C GLN A 56 5.64 13.09 8.77
N GLY A 57 5.40 12.19 9.73
CA GLY A 57 4.58 12.49 10.92
C GLY A 57 3.08 12.64 10.63
N GLN A 58 2.65 12.44 9.39
CA GLN A 58 1.24 12.32 9.03
C GLN A 58 0.81 10.87 9.09
N THR A 59 -0.36 10.66 9.65
CA THR A 59 -1.06 9.38 9.67
C THR A 59 -2.39 9.55 8.97
N VAL A 60 -2.65 8.72 7.96
CA VAL A 60 -3.95 8.67 7.28
C VAL A 60 -4.47 7.24 7.30
N SER A 61 -5.68 7.06 7.82
CA SER A 61 -6.38 5.77 7.80
C SER A 61 -7.53 5.81 6.81
N THR A 62 -7.65 4.75 6.00
CA THR A 62 -8.66 4.60 4.97
C THR A 62 -9.20 3.18 4.95
N LYS A 63 -10.41 2.99 4.42
CA LYS A 63 -11.01 1.68 4.23
C LYS A 63 -11.18 1.42 2.73
N PRO A 64 -10.80 0.25 2.22
CA PRO A 64 -11.07 -0.17 0.86
C PRO A 64 -12.55 -0.10 0.56
N ALA A 65 -12.86 0.41 -0.64
CA ALA A 65 -14.18 0.34 -1.21
C ALA A 65 -14.60 -1.13 -1.42
N PRO A 66 -15.89 -1.42 -1.70
CA PRO A 66 -16.33 -2.76 -2.05
C PRO A 66 -15.59 -3.39 -3.24
N SER A 67 -14.96 -2.56 -4.09
CA SER A 67 -14.09 -3.00 -5.19
C SER A 67 -12.67 -3.39 -4.76
N GLY A 68 -12.35 -3.31 -3.47
CA GLY A 68 -11.02 -3.54 -2.91
C GLY A 68 -10.04 -2.37 -3.10
N LYS A 69 -10.40 -1.33 -3.85
CA LYS A 69 -9.54 -0.15 -4.05
C LYS A 69 -9.59 0.78 -2.86
N TRP A 70 -8.44 1.29 -2.45
CA TRP A 70 -8.35 2.33 -1.42
C TRP A 70 -7.48 3.49 -1.90
N THR A 71 -7.67 4.64 -1.27
CA THR A 71 -6.86 5.83 -1.51
C THR A 71 -6.72 6.60 -0.21
N ALA A 72 -5.52 7.09 0.05
CA ALA A 72 -5.15 7.97 1.15
C ALA A 72 -4.52 9.24 0.57
N TRP A 73 -4.99 10.39 1.04
CA TRP A 73 -4.48 11.70 0.64
C TRP A 73 -3.62 12.25 1.77
N LEU A 74 -2.32 12.37 1.51
CA LEU A 74 -1.39 13.06 2.39
C LEU A 74 -1.47 14.57 2.13
N LYS A 75 -1.42 15.37 3.19
CA LYS A 75 -1.31 16.83 3.05
C LYS A 75 0.02 17.20 2.39
N PRO A 76 0.14 18.40 1.80
CA PRO A 76 1.38 18.87 1.22
C PRO A 76 2.60 18.57 2.09
N LEU A 77 3.57 17.89 1.50
CA LEU A 77 4.76 17.41 2.16
C LEU A 77 5.87 18.46 2.08
N ALA A 78 6.75 18.47 3.07
CA ALA A 78 7.97 19.26 3.03
C ALA A 78 9.04 18.51 2.23
N ALA A 79 9.91 19.25 1.52
CA ALA A 79 11.05 18.64 0.84
C ALA A 79 11.98 18.02 1.88
N ALA A 80 12.23 16.72 1.73
CA ALA A 80 13.02 15.91 2.65
C ALA A 80 13.30 14.55 1.99
N GLY A 81 14.38 13.89 2.39
CA GLY A 81 14.74 12.60 1.84
C GLY A 81 16.21 12.26 2.10
N PRO A 82 16.56 10.97 2.23
CA PRO A 82 15.70 9.79 2.13
C PRO A 82 14.81 9.57 3.37
N LEU A 83 13.55 9.22 3.18
CA LEU A 83 12.59 8.91 4.24
C LEU A 83 11.97 7.52 4.05
N GLU A 84 11.37 6.98 5.11
CA GLU A 84 10.60 5.75 5.08
C GLU A 84 9.10 6.04 5.15
N MET A 85 8.32 5.35 4.32
CA MET A 85 6.86 5.35 4.37
C MET A 85 6.38 3.98 4.83
N THR A 86 5.50 3.96 5.83
CA THR A 86 4.92 2.72 6.33
C THR A 86 3.45 2.64 5.95
N ILE A 87 3.06 1.52 5.35
CA ILE A 87 1.68 1.21 4.99
C ILE A 87 1.29 -0.08 5.72
N ALA A 88 0.39 0.03 6.69
CA ALA A 88 -0.08 -1.11 7.49
C ALA A 88 -1.51 -1.49 7.12
N GLY A 89 -1.72 -2.78 6.81
CA GLY A 89 -3.03 -3.40 6.72
C GLY A 89 -3.38 -4.12 8.02
N ALA A 90 -4.62 -3.99 8.48
CA ALA A 90 -5.08 -4.63 9.71
C ALA A 90 -4.97 -6.18 9.69
N GLY A 91 -5.04 -6.81 8.52
CA GLY A 91 -4.92 -8.26 8.33
C GLY A 91 -3.67 -8.70 7.57
N SER A 92 -3.01 -7.78 6.86
CA SER A 92 -1.96 -8.07 5.88
C SER A 92 -0.52 -7.81 6.34
N GLY A 93 -0.34 -7.20 7.52
CA GLY A 93 0.96 -6.76 8.01
C GLY A 93 1.35 -5.35 7.52
N SER A 94 2.61 -4.96 7.76
CA SER A 94 3.14 -3.65 7.40
C SER A 94 4.14 -3.72 6.26
N ILE A 95 3.91 -2.92 5.23
CA ILE A 95 4.81 -2.68 4.10
C ILE A 95 5.60 -1.41 4.41
N VAL A 96 6.93 -1.50 4.38
CA VAL A 96 7.82 -0.35 4.56
C VAL A 96 8.48 -0.05 3.23
N ILE A 97 8.24 1.16 2.73
CA ILE A 97 8.84 1.68 1.51
C ILE A 97 10.02 2.56 1.92
N LYS A 98 11.19 2.27 1.36
CA LYS A 98 12.45 2.92 1.70
C LYS A 98 12.88 3.88 0.60
N ASP A 99 13.73 4.83 0.98
CA ASP A 99 14.29 5.84 0.07
C ASP A 99 13.21 6.64 -0.68
N VAL A 100 12.23 7.13 0.08
CA VAL A 100 11.20 8.04 -0.45
C VAL A 100 11.76 9.46 -0.38
N LEU A 101 11.96 10.07 -1.55
CA LEU A 101 12.41 11.45 -1.68
C LEU A 101 11.21 12.37 -1.88
N VAL A 102 11.14 13.50 -1.17
CA VAL A 102 10.19 14.57 -1.45
C VAL A 102 10.94 15.76 -1.99
N TRP A 103 10.62 16.16 -3.22
CA TRP A 103 11.37 17.20 -3.93
C TRP A 103 10.43 18.18 -4.68
N PRO A 104 10.79 19.46 -4.79
CA PRO A 104 10.06 20.40 -5.63
C PRO A 104 10.13 19.97 -7.11
N CYS A 105 9.04 20.13 -7.87
CA CYS A 105 8.95 19.73 -9.29
C CYS A 105 10.04 20.35 -10.22
N VAL A 106 10.85 21.29 -9.73
CA VAL A 106 12.04 21.80 -10.43
C VAL A 106 13.24 20.91 -10.12
N MET A 107 13.48 19.92 -10.99
CA MET A 107 14.68 19.08 -10.98
C MET A 107 15.60 19.46 -12.16
N PRO A 108 16.86 19.85 -11.93
CA PRO A 108 17.88 19.84 -12.98
C PRO A 108 18.52 18.45 -13.06
N GLY A 109 18.04 17.58 -13.96
CA GLY A 109 18.76 16.33 -14.26
C GLY A 109 17.92 15.21 -14.90
N PRO A 110 18.56 14.22 -15.56
CA PRO A 110 17.89 13.16 -16.32
C PRO A 110 17.41 11.96 -15.49
N THR A 111 17.48 12.02 -14.15
CA THR A 111 17.25 10.83 -13.31
C THR A 111 15.98 10.97 -12.49
N ILE A 112 14.82 10.53 -12.99
CA ILE A 112 13.73 10.04 -12.13
C ILE A 112 13.00 8.89 -12.82
N ARG A 113 12.75 7.81 -12.08
CA ARG A 113 11.94 6.69 -12.56
C ARG A 113 10.43 6.96 -12.44
N TYR A 114 9.90 7.54 -11.36
CA TYR A 114 8.49 7.99 -11.30
C TYR A 114 8.30 9.09 -10.23
N ALA A 115 7.48 10.10 -10.53
CA ALA A 115 6.98 11.09 -9.59
C ALA A 115 5.45 10.95 -9.48
N ILE A 116 4.91 10.83 -8.26
CA ILE A 116 3.46 10.86 -8.00
C ILE A 116 3.06 12.05 -7.14
#